data_AF-A0A954F579-F1
#
_entry.id   AF-A0A954F579-F1
#
_cell.length_a   1.000
_cell.length_b   1.000
_cell.length_c   1.000
_cell.angle_alpha   90.00
_cell.angle_beta   90.00
_cell.angle_gamma   90.00
#
_symmetry.space_group_name_H-M   'P 1'
#
loop_
_entity.id
_entity.type
_entity.pdbx_description
1 polymer ?
#
loop_
_entity_poly.entity_id
_entity_poly.type
_entity_poly.pdbx_seq_one_letter_code
_entity_poly.pdbx_strand_id
1 'polypeptide(L)'
;MAVGNEIGSDRPWLGEFFLLAIYDRALTGPEVQYNLAAGNGTANVGHLSLSPGTDIRLNSVRGSGVTDVPPSLRVTNVGGEPIRWTATENSNWMDLDMNTGLLLATRSQPLQIQLDPTVIASMAVGTYTATIDFSNDTSHYGTSQQRVILSISEPGSPSTGNRPGPQNTGPTDLSVLQTTGGMTITQDGTVIENVRIYGTVDIRANNVTLRNFVIDAGGQPYAVRATNGNMGIVM
;
A
#
# COMPACT_ATOMS: atom_id res chain seq x y z
N MET A 1 33.69 -16.57 34.30
CA MET A 1 34.13 -15.22 33.88
C MET A 1 33.79 -14.27 35.00
N ALA A 2 34.72 -13.40 35.36
CA ALA A 2 34.49 -12.28 36.27
C ALA A 2 34.74 -10.98 35.49
N VAL A 3 33.95 -9.96 35.74
CA VAL A 3 34.03 -8.67 35.05
C VAL A 3 34.19 -7.63 36.14
N GLY A 4 35.43 -7.27 36.48
CA GLY A 4 35.71 -6.37 37.61
C GLY A 4 36.20 -7.09 38.87
N ASN A 5 37.24 -7.92 38.76
CA ASN A 5 38.01 -8.51 39.87
C ASN A 5 37.24 -8.81 41.18
N GLU A 6 36.16 -9.59 41.10
CA GLU A 6 35.37 -10.00 42.28
C GLU A 6 35.87 -11.31 42.91
N ILE A 7 36.92 -11.93 42.35
CA ILE A 7 37.42 -13.26 42.74
C ILE A 7 38.58 -13.17 43.76
N GLY A 8 39.24 -12.00 43.90
CA GLY A 8 40.33 -11.79 44.84
C GLY A 8 40.16 -10.51 45.67
N SER A 9 40.51 -10.57 46.97
CA SER A 9 40.34 -9.47 47.93
C SER A 9 41.30 -8.28 47.76
N ASP A 10 42.28 -8.39 46.85
CA ASP A 10 43.43 -7.48 46.85
C ASP A 10 43.16 -6.14 46.15
N ARG A 11 42.13 -6.06 45.30
CA ARG A 11 41.68 -4.83 44.62
C ARG A 11 40.19 -4.90 44.26
N PRO A 12 39.26 -4.45 45.11
CA PRO A 12 37.86 -4.34 44.72
C PRO A 12 37.77 -3.35 43.56
N TRP A 13 37.03 -3.71 42.52
CA TRP A 13 36.73 -2.78 41.45
C TRP A 13 35.86 -1.64 41.99
N LEU A 14 36.30 -0.40 41.76
CA LEU A 14 35.66 0.82 42.28
C LEU A 14 34.84 1.57 41.22
N GLY A 15 34.69 0.98 40.03
CA GLY A 15 33.92 1.56 38.94
C GLY A 15 32.43 1.24 39.04
N GLU A 16 31.65 1.83 38.14
CA GLU A 16 30.21 1.55 37.96
C GLU A 16 29.99 0.92 36.58
N PHE A 17 29.12 -0.09 36.51
CA PHE A 17 28.76 -0.74 35.25
C PHE A 17 27.44 -0.13 34.83
N PHE A 18 27.47 0.62 33.74
CA PHE A 18 26.27 1.20 33.16
C PHE A 18 25.53 0.22 32.23
N LEU A 19 26.27 -0.71 31.59
CA LEU A 19 25.69 -1.85 30.86
C LEU A 19 26.69 -3.01 30.79
N LEU A 20 26.20 -4.22 31.08
CA LEU A 20 26.90 -5.48 30.79
C LEU A 20 25.95 -6.38 29.98
N ALA A 21 26.36 -6.74 28.77
CA ALA A 21 25.58 -7.62 27.90
C ALA A 21 26.49 -8.70 27.28
N ILE A 22 26.00 -9.94 27.26
CA ILE A 22 26.71 -11.12 26.74
C ILE A 22 25.84 -11.74 25.65
N TYR A 23 26.42 -12.00 24.48
CA TYR A 23 25.72 -12.53 23.31
C TYR A 23 26.34 -13.85 22.86
N ASP A 24 25.50 -14.76 22.37
CA ASP A 24 25.89 -16.04 21.76
C ASP A 24 26.18 -15.90 20.25
N ARG A 25 26.08 -14.67 19.72
CA ARG A 25 26.31 -14.33 18.31
C ARG A 25 27.03 -13.00 18.12
N ALA A 26 27.56 -12.79 16.92
CA ALA A 26 28.04 -11.49 16.50
C ALA A 26 26.88 -10.47 16.40
N LEU A 27 27.13 -9.27 16.89
CA LEU A 27 26.21 -8.15 16.78
C LEU A 27 26.36 -7.46 15.43
N THR A 28 25.25 -6.98 14.88
CA THR A 28 25.27 -6.06 13.73
C THR A 28 25.76 -4.68 14.17
N GLY A 29 26.22 -3.85 13.24
CA GLY A 29 26.62 -2.46 13.52
C GLY A 29 25.58 -1.68 14.34
N PRO A 30 24.29 -1.72 13.98
CA PRO A 30 23.21 -1.10 14.76
C PRO A 30 23.07 -1.65 16.19
N GLU A 31 23.21 -2.96 16.40
CA GLU A 31 23.09 -3.57 17.74
C GLU A 31 24.27 -3.24 18.64
N VAL A 32 25.49 -3.16 18.09
CA VAL A 32 26.67 -2.66 18.81
C VAL A 32 26.43 -1.23 19.28
N GLN A 33 25.86 -0.38 18.42
CA GLN A 33 25.56 1.01 18.74
C GLN A 33 24.44 1.15 19.78
N TYR A 34 23.40 0.31 19.72
CA TYR A 34 22.33 0.28 20.73
C TYR A 34 22.86 -0.01 22.14
N ASN A 35 23.76 -0.99 22.26
CA ASN A 35 24.36 -1.35 23.55
C ASN A 35 25.32 -0.28 24.06
N LEU A 36 26.15 0.29 23.16
CA LEU A 36 27.03 1.39 23.53
C LEU A 36 26.24 2.59 24.09
N ALA A 37 25.03 2.80 23.56
CA ALA A 37 24.14 3.88 23.97
C ALA A 37 23.58 3.66 25.39
N ALA A 38 23.07 2.46 25.68
CA ALA A 38 22.51 2.15 26.99
C ALA A 38 23.54 2.23 28.13
N GLY A 39 24.82 2.00 27.83
CA GLY A 39 25.93 2.01 28.80
C GLY A 39 26.58 3.36 29.11
N ASN A 40 26.09 4.50 28.60
CA ASN A 40 26.70 5.81 28.92
C ASN A 40 25.68 6.94 29.11
N GLY A 41 24.40 6.62 29.35
CA GLY A 41 23.36 7.64 29.55
C GLY A 41 22.93 8.37 28.27
N THR A 42 22.90 7.71 27.10
CA THR A 42 22.42 8.31 25.83
C THR A 42 20.93 8.56 25.75
N ALA A 43 20.20 8.60 26.87
CA ALA A 43 18.97 9.36 26.93
C ALA A 43 19.18 10.81 26.46
N ASN A 44 20.42 11.30 26.33
CA ASN A 44 20.80 12.63 25.86
C ASN A 44 21.29 12.72 24.40
N VAL A 45 21.18 11.69 23.55
CA VAL A 45 21.47 11.83 22.10
C VAL A 45 20.17 11.64 21.35
N GLY A 46 19.89 12.46 20.34
CA GLY A 46 18.73 12.29 19.49
C GLY A 46 18.76 10.92 18.79
N HIS A 47 17.66 10.17 18.83
CA HIS A 47 17.59 8.81 18.29
C HIS A 47 16.26 8.61 17.58
N LEU A 48 16.30 8.26 16.30
CA LEU A 48 15.11 8.05 15.49
C LEU A 48 14.50 6.66 15.73
N SER A 49 13.18 6.57 15.77
CA SER A 49 12.46 5.30 15.88
C SER A 49 11.17 5.36 15.07
N LEU A 50 10.85 4.26 14.40
CA LEU A 50 9.64 4.10 13.59
C LEU A 50 8.63 3.21 14.29
N SER A 51 7.34 3.49 14.13
CA SER A 51 6.25 2.64 14.62
C SER A 51 5.06 2.66 13.65
N PRO A 52 4.57 1.50 13.16
CA PRO A 52 5.16 0.17 13.36
C PRO A 52 6.55 0.09 12.70
N GLY A 53 7.50 -0.62 13.33
CA GLY A 53 8.83 -0.89 12.75
C GLY A 53 8.90 -2.22 11.99
N THR A 54 7.74 -2.85 11.75
CA THR A 54 7.58 -4.08 10.98
C THR A 54 7.11 -3.76 9.57
N ASP A 55 7.30 -4.68 8.63
CA ASP A 55 6.80 -4.55 7.26
C ASP A 55 5.33 -4.15 7.21
N ILE A 56 5.03 -3.15 6.39
CA ILE A 56 3.66 -2.75 6.07
C ILE A 56 3.21 -3.63 4.91
N ARG A 57 2.07 -4.31 5.07
CA ARG A 57 1.51 -5.21 4.05
C ARG A 57 0.15 -4.69 3.61
N LEU A 58 -0.01 -4.56 2.30
CA LEU A 58 -1.21 -4.04 1.65
C LEU A 58 -1.65 -5.01 0.55
N ASN A 59 -2.94 -5.07 0.32
CA ASN A 59 -3.57 -5.87 -0.72
C ASN A 59 -4.38 -4.98 -1.66
N SER A 60 -4.42 -5.37 -2.92
CA SER A 60 -5.25 -4.77 -3.95
C SER A 60 -5.69 -5.85 -4.95
N VAL A 61 -6.77 -5.57 -5.67
CA VAL A 61 -7.29 -6.41 -6.74
C VAL A 61 -7.12 -5.65 -8.04
N ARG A 62 -6.57 -6.32 -9.07
CA ARG A 62 -6.38 -5.73 -10.40
C ARG A 62 -7.69 -5.09 -10.91
N GLY A 63 -7.64 -3.82 -11.31
CA GLY A 63 -8.78 -3.08 -11.86
C GLY A 63 -9.80 -2.54 -10.84
N SER A 64 -9.73 -2.95 -9.56
CA SER A 64 -10.64 -2.47 -8.50
C SER A 64 -10.05 -1.34 -7.64
N GLY A 65 -8.79 -0.99 -7.85
CA GLY A 65 -8.05 -0.03 -7.01
C GLY A 65 -7.55 -0.64 -5.70
N VAL A 66 -6.87 0.19 -4.89
CA VAL A 66 -6.39 -0.24 -3.56
C VAL A 66 -7.56 -0.30 -2.60
N THR A 67 -7.77 -1.46 -1.97
CA THR A 67 -8.79 -1.64 -0.93
C THR A 67 -8.23 -1.40 0.48
N ASP A 68 -6.93 -1.63 0.66
CA ASP A 68 -6.26 -1.47 1.94
C ASP A 68 -5.84 -0.01 2.16
N VAL A 69 -6.10 0.51 3.36
CA VAL A 69 -5.60 1.81 3.81
C VAL A 69 -4.27 1.58 4.52
N PRO A 70 -3.17 2.27 4.14
CA PRO A 70 -1.91 2.19 4.87
C PRO A 70 -2.07 2.53 6.35
N PRO A 71 -1.37 1.82 7.26
CA PRO A 71 -1.34 2.22 8.66
C PRO A 71 -0.63 3.57 8.81
N SER A 72 -1.02 4.36 9.81
CA SER A 72 -0.28 5.57 10.16
C SER A 72 1.09 5.20 10.70
N LEU A 73 2.15 5.51 9.95
CA LEU A 73 3.51 5.41 10.45
C LEU A 73 3.79 6.57 11.42
N ARG A 74 4.60 6.33 12.44
CA ARG A 74 5.04 7.37 13.39
C ARG A 74 6.55 7.45 13.40
N VAL A 75 7.04 8.66 13.18
CA VAL A 75 8.45 9.03 13.27
C VAL A 75 8.67 9.62 14.66
N THR A 76 9.53 9.02 15.46
CA THR A 76 9.71 9.39 16.88
C THR A 76 11.17 9.64 17.19
N ASN A 77 11.47 10.75 17.85
CA ASN A 77 12.74 10.92 18.52
C ASN A 77 12.60 10.33 19.93
N VAL A 78 13.20 9.17 20.18
CA VAL A 78 13.22 8.54 21.51
C VAL A 78 14.38 9.03 22.38
N GLY A 79 15.23 9.90 21.82
CA GLY A 79 16.38 10.52 22.47
C GLY A 79 16.07 11.88 23.12
N GLY A 80 17.09 12.43 23.79
CA GLY A 80 17.01 13.66 24.59
C GLY A 80 17.46 14.94 23.91
N GLU A 81 18.02 14.86 22.70
CA GLU A 81 18.41 16.01 21.89
C GLU A 81 17.57 16.05 20.61
N PRO A 82 17.28 17.23 20.03
CA PRO A 82 16.48 17.35 18.82
C PRO A 82 17.18 16.69 17.62
N ILE A 83 16.39 16.10 16.72
CA ILE A 83 16.88 15.49 15.48
C ILE A 83 16.24 16.16 14.26
N ARG A 84 17.05 16.42 13.25
CA ARG A 84 16.58 16.51 11.87
C ARG A 84 16.57 15.13 11.25
N TRP A 85 15.53 14.83 10.50
CA TRP A 85 15.37 13.56 9.81
C TRP A 85 14.95 13.77 8.36
N THR A 86 15.25 12.77 7.53
CA THR A 86 14.82 12.66 6.14
C THR A 86 14.26 11.26 5.88
N ALA A 87 13.36 11.15 4.91
CA ALA A 87 12.84 9.91 4.38
C ALA A 87 12.97 9.93 2.85
N THR A 88 13.26 8.78 2.23
CA THR A 88 13.30 8.67 0.77
C THR A 88 12.71 7.32 0.35
N GLU A 89 11.68 7.35 -0.47
CA GLU A 89 11.05 6.17 -1.06
C GLU A 89 11.63 5.82 -2.44
N ASN A 90 11.49 4.56 -2.84
CA ASN A 90 12.03 4.03 -4.09
C ASN A 90 10.95 3.41 -5.01
N SER A 91 9.73 3.95 -5.00
CA SER A 91 8.64 3.46 -5.84
C SER A 91 7.87 4.59 -6.54
N ASN A 92 7.04 4.21 -7.51
CA ASN A 92 6.19 5.12 -8.29
C ASN A 92 4.69 4.97 -7.97
N TRP A 93 4.34 4.07 -7.05
CA TRP A 93 2.96 3.74 -6.69
C TRP A 93 2.57 4.24 -5.29
N MET A 94 3.51 4.88 -4.58
CA MET A 94 3.26 5.56 -3.31
C MET A 94 4.11 6.83 -3.22
N ASP A 95 3.70 7.73 -2.34
CA ASP A 95 4.39 8.95 -1.94
C ASP A 95 4.24 9.14 -0.41
N LEU A 96 4.99 10.06 0.17
CA LEU A 96 4.89 10.44 1.57
C LEU A 96 4.28 11.85 1.69
N ASP A 97 3.44 12.06 2.69
CA ASP A 97 2.91 13.41 2.99
C ASP A 97 3.99 14.41 3.42
N MET A 98 5.12 13.90 3.91
CA MET A 98 6.33 14.64 4.20
C MET A 98 7.55 13.72 4.11
N ASN A 99 8.71 14.27 3.77
CA ASN A 99 9.95 13.48 3.63
C ASN A 99 11.11 14.06 4.45
N THR A 100 10.86 15.06 5.29
CA THR A 100 11.83 15.62 6.21
C THR A 100 11.14 16.30 7.39
N GLY A 101 11.85 16.46 8.51
CA GLY A 101 11.33 17.22 9.64
C GLY A 101 12.35 17.45 10.76
N LEU A 102 11.91 18.23 11.76
CA LEU A 102 12.59 18.43 13.03
C LEU A 102 11.75 17.82 14.14
N LEU A 103 12.31 16.88 14.90
CA LEU A 103 11.69 16.31 16.09
C LEU A 103 12.49 16.69 17.32
N LEU A 104 11.86 17.49 18.20
CA LEU A 104 12.40 17.75 19.53
C LEU A 104 12.51 16.43 20.33
N ALA A 105 13.32 16.45 21.38
CA ALA A 105 13.49 15.33 22.30
C ALA A 105 12.15 14.71 22.70
N THR A 106 12.06 13.38 22.67
CA THR A 106 10.86 12.58 23.02
C THR A 106 9.60 12.83 22.16
N ARG A 107 9.66 13.72 21.14
CA ARG A 107 8.50 14.03 20.30
C ARG A 107 8.33 13.02 19.18
N SER A 108 7.08 12.90 18.74
CA SER A 108 6.66 11.99 17.69
C SER A 108 5.66 12.67 16.78
N GLN A 109 5.72 12.34 15.49
CA GLN A 109 4.86 12.89 14.45
C GLN A 109 4.32 11.75 13.58
N PRO A 110 3.03 11.78 13.19
CA PRO A 110 2.50 10.86 12.20
C PRO A 110 3.04 11.20 10.80
N LEU A 111 3.32 10.17 10.03
CA LEU A 111 3.67 10.20 8.62
C LEU A 111 2.63 9.36 7.87
N GLN A 112 2.04 9.92 6.83
CA GLN A 112 1.07 9.23 5.98
C GLN A 112 1.73 8.74 4.70
N ILE A 113 1.53 7.45 4.41
CA ILE A 113 1.83 6.88 3.10
C ILE A 113 0.62 7.14 2.22
N GLN A 114 0.83 7.87 1.12
CA GLN A 114 -0.18 8.16 0.12
C GLN A 114 0.00 7.18 -1.04
N LEU A 115 -1.03 6.40 -1.35
CA LEU A 115 -0.98 5.48 -2.47
C LEU A 115 -1.49 6.19 -3.73
N ASP A 116 -0.91 5.88 -4.89
CA ASP A 116 -1.44 6.31 -6.18
C ASP A 116 -2.39 5.23 -6.73
N PRO A 117 -3.72 5.39 -6.60
CA PRO A 117 -4.66 4.37 -7.06
C PRO A 117 -4.65 4.22 -8.59
N THR A 118 -4.25 5.25 -9.34
CA THR A 118 -4.20 5.21 -10.82
C THR A 118 -3.05 4.32 -11.28
N VAL A 119 -1.87 4.51 -10.69
CA VAL A 119 -0.71 3.65 -10.96
C VAL A 119 -1.01 2.22 -10.54
N ILE A 120 -1.53 2.02 -9.32
CA ILE A 120 -1.80 0.67 -8.81
C ILE A 120 -2.84 -0.07 -9.64
N ALA A 121 -3.89 0.60 -10.14
CA ALA A 121 -4.88 -0.02 -11.00
C ALA A 121 -4.30 -0.56 -12.33
N SER A 122 -3.17 0.00 -12.79
CA SER A 122 -2.49 -0.40 -14.02
C SER A 122 -1.42 -1.49 -13.83
N MET A 123 -1.05 -1.78 -12.58
CA MET A 123 -0.02 -2.76 -12.26
C MET A 123 -0.52 -4.19 -12.49
N ALA A 124 0.40 -5.07 -12.91
CA ALA A 124 0.10 -6.48 -13.12
C ALA A 124 -0.10 -7.21 -11.77
N VAL A 125 -0.73 -8.38 -11.81
CA VAL A 125 -0.79 -9.25 -10.63
C VAL A 125 0.61 -9.67 -10.20
N GLY A 126 0.87 -9.60 -8.91
CA GLY A 126 2.17 -9.87 -8.32
C GLY A 126 2.41 -9.15 -7.00
N THR A 127 3.62 -9.30 -6.48
CA THR A 127 4.07 -8.63 -5.27
C THR A 127 5.06 -7.52 -5.62
N TYR A 128 4.79 -6.33 -5.11
CA TYR A 128 5.61 -5.14 -5.27
C TYR A 128 6.17 -4.74 -3.92
N THR A 129 7.48 -4.56 -3.84
CA THR A 129 8.17 -4.14 -2.62
C THR A 129 8.75 -2.75 -2.83
N ALA A 130 8.41 -1.83 -1.94
CA ALA A 130 9.06 -0.54 -1.81
C ALA A 130 9.77 -0.47 -0.45
N THR A 131 10.80 0.36 -0.41
CA THR A 131 11.58 0.69 0.78
C THR A 131 11.52 2.19 0.97
N ILE A 132 11.30 2.61 2.22
CA ILE A 132 11.48 3.99 2.65
C ILE A 132 12.73 4.01 3.54
N ASP A 133 13.76 4.70 3.07
CA ASP A 133 15.00 4.93 3.80
C ASP A 133 14.83 6.13 4.73
N PHE A 134 14.87 5.90 6.05
CA PHE A 134 14.81 6.96 7.06
C PHE A 134 16.21 7.26 7.60
N SER A 135 16.61 8.52 7.54
CA SER A 135 17.87 9.01 8.10
C SER A 135 17.63 9.96 9.26
N ASN A 136 18.42 9.79 10.32
CA ASN A 136 18.63 10.84 11.31
C ASN A 136 19.85 11.64 10.89
N ASP A 137 19.63 12.82 10.32
CA ASP A 137 20.69 13.65 9.73
C ASP A 137 21.52 14.40 10.77
N THR A 138 21.11 14.34 12.05
CA THR A 138 21.81 15.03 13.14
C THR A 138 22.82 14.11 13.83
N SER A 139 22.40 12.90 14.18
CA SER A 139 23.22 11.99 14.98
C SER A 139 23.39 10.61 14.34
N HIS A 140 22.71 10.33 13.23
CA HIS A 140 22.65 9.04 12.54
C HIS A 140 22.04 7.87 13.35
N TYR A 141 21.82 8.02 14.65
CA TYR A 141 21.17 7.02 15.49
C TYR A 141 19.71 6.79 15.10
N GLY A 142 19.33 5.53 14.94
CA GLY A 142 17.96 5.16 14.55
C GLY A 142 17.65 5.26 13.06
N THR A 143 18.64 5.61 12.25
CA THR A 143 18.56 5.48 10.77
C THR A 143 18.22 4.04 10.43
N SER A 144 17.16 3.85 9.64
CA SER A 144 16.56 2.54 9.41
C SER A 144 15.75 2.52 8.12
N GLN A 145 15.26 1.33 7.74
CA GLN A 145 14.41 1.14 6.57
C GLN A 145 13.03 0.65 7.00
N GLN A 146 12.00 1.17 6.35
CA GLN A 146 10.64 0.65 6.42
C GLN A 146 10.28 0.01 5.08
N ARG A 147 9.91 -1.28 5.09
CA ARG A 147 9.43 -1.95 3.88
C ARG A 147 7.91 -1.87 3.77
N VAL A 148 7.43 -1.64 2.55
CA VAL A 148 6.02 -1.64 2.18
C VAL A 148 5.84 -2.68 1.07
N ILE A 149 4.98 -3.66 1.32
CA ILE A 149 4.73 -4.80 0.44
C ILE A 149 3.28 -4.72 -0.03
N LEU A 150 3.09 -4.47 -1.32
CA LEU A 150 1.80 -4.47 -1.99
C LEU A 150 1.61 -5.79 -2.75
N SER A 151 0.55 -6.53 -2.44
CA SER A 151 0.15 -7.73 -3.18
C SER A 151 -1.07 -7.44 -4.02
N ILE A 152 -0.92 -7.57 -5.35
CA ILE A 152 -2.01 -7.42 -6.32
C ILE A 152 -2.47 -8.81 -6.73
N SER A 153 -3.73 -9.14 -6.46
CA SER A 153 -4.36 -10.40 -6.88
C SER A 153 -5.28 -10.20 -8.08
N GLU A 154 -5.58 -11.30 -8.78
CA GLU A 154 -6.66 -11.29 -9.77
C GLU A 154 -8.00 -11.08 -9.06
N PRO A 155 -8.99 -10.45 -9.72
CA PRO A 155 -10.36 -10.50 -9.27
C PRO A 155 -10.76 -11.95 -9.01
N GLY A 156 -11.47 -12.20 -7.91
CA GLY A 156 -12.03 -13.52 -7.66
C GLY A 156 -12.84 -13.96 -8.86
N SER A 157 -12.62 -15.20 -9.32
CA SER A 157 -13.48 -15.78 -10.37
C SER A 157 -14.94 -15.60 -9.96
N PRO A 158 -15.83 -15.24 -10.89
CA PRO A 158 -17.26 -15.20 -10.60
C PRO A 158 -17.66 -16.52 -9.95
N SER A 159 -18.32 -16.46 -8.79
CA SER A 159 -18.77 -17.69 -8.13
C SER A 159 -19.75 -18.41 -9.06
N THR A 160 -19.45 -19.68 -9.36
CA THR A 160 -20.38 -20.53 -10.09
C THR A 160 -21.59 -20.81 -9.19
N GLY A 161 -22.69 -20.09 -9.42
CA GLY A 161 -23.93 -20.29 -8.66
C GLY A 161 -25.02 -19.29 -9.01
N ASN A 162 -24.66 -18.03 -9.23
CA ASN A 162 -25.60 -17.01 -9.67
C ASN A 162 -25.28 -16.64 -11.12
N ARG A 163 -26.20 -16.94 -12.05
CA ARG A 163 -26.16 -16.34 -13.39
C ARG A 163 -26.04 -14.81 -13.26
N PRO A 164 -25.46 -14.12 -14.25
CA PRO A 164 -25.49 -12.67 -14.31
C PRO A 164 -26.89 -12.12 -13.99
N GLY A 165 -26.98 -11.23 -13.00
CA GLY A 165 -28.19 -10.56 -12.56
C GLY A 165 -27.87 -9.25 -11.82
N PRO A 166 -28.90 -8.49 -11.41
CA PRO A 166 -28.73 -7.17 -10.79
C PRO A 166 -27.83 -7.15 -9.55
N GLN A 167 -27.66 -8.29 -8.90
CA GLN A 167 -26.89 -8.44 -7.65
C GLN A 167 -25.41 -8.82 -7.87
N ASN A 168 -24.98 -9.12 -9.10
CA ASN A 168 -23.59 -9.56 -9.37
C ASN A 168 -22.97 -9.06 -10.68
N THR A 169 -23.75 -8.55 -11.64
CA THR A 169 -23.27 -8.08 -12.96
C THR A 169 -24.13 -6.97 -13.56
N GLY A 170 -25.34 -6.73 -13.02
CA GLY A 170 -26.23 -5.68 -13.47
C GLY A 170 -26.11 -4.38 -12.66
N PRO A 171 -26.78 -3.30 -13.11
CA PRO A 171 -26.88 -2.05 -12.37
C PRO A 171 -27.41 -2.28 -10.96
N THR A 172 -26.69 -1.78 -9.95
CA THR A 172 -27.10 -1.84 -8.54
C THR A 172 -28.23 -0.86 -8.22
N ASP A 173 -28.35 0.20 -9.01
CA ASP A 173 -29.47 1.14 -8.99
C ASP A 173 -30.18 1.13 -10.35
N LEU A 174 -31.42 0.66 -10.39
CA LEU A 174 -32.22 0.62 -11.62
C LEU A 174 -32.89 1.97 -11.93
N SER A 175 -32.93 2.90 -10.98
CA SER A 175 -33.61 4.19 -11.13
C SER A 175 -32.83 5.18 -12.01
N VAL A 176 -31.51 5.00 -12.14
CA VAL A 176 -30.66 5.80 -13.01
C VAL A 176 -30.75 5.41 -14.48
N LEU A 177 -31.42 4.29 -14.79
CA LEU A 177 -31.48 3.77 -16.15
C LEU A 177 -32.54 4.50 -16.99
N GLN A 178 -32.10 5.09 -18.10
CA GLN A 178 -32.99 5.65 -19.12
C GLN A 178 -33.52 4.54 -20.02
N THR A 179 -34.84 4.42 -20.12
CA THR A 179 -35.47 3.43 -20.99
C THR A 179 -35.30 3.80 -22.46
N THR A 180 -34.84 2.85 -23.27
CA THR A 180 -34.70 2.95 -24.73
C THR A 180 -35.19 1.68 -25.43
N GLY A 181 -35.44 1.78 -26.74
CA GLY A 181 -35.64 0.61 -27.59
C GLY A 181 -34.31 -0.01 -28.04
N GLY A 182 -34.40 -1.15 -28.75
CA GLY A 182 -33.27 -1.74 -29.46
C GLY A 182 -32.63 -0.77 -30.45
N MET A 183 -31.34 -0.95 -30.73
CA MET A 183 -30.54 0.03 -31.49
C MET A 183 -29.50 -0.63 -32.38
N THR A 184 -29.04 0.10 -33.39
CA THR A 184 -27.86 -0.25 -34.18
C THR A 184 -26.79 0.81 -33.97
N ILE A 185 -25.60 0.39 -33.53
CA ILE A 185 -24.44 1.24 -33.29
C ILE A 185 -23.54 1.17 -34.52
N THR A 186 -23.33 2.30 -35.20
CA THR A 186 -22.56 2.39 -36.44
C THR A 186 -21.34 3.31 -36.34
N GLN A 187 -21.15 3.98 -35.20
CA GLN A 187 -20.04 4.90 -34.98
C GLN A 187 -18.98 4.28 -34.06
N ASP A 188 -17.73 4.29 -34.51
CA ASP A 188 -16.59 3.80 -33.73
C ASP A 188 -16.43 4.60 -32.42
N GLY A 189 -16.06 3.91 -31.33
CA GLY A 189 -15.87 4.54 -30.03
C GLY A 189 -17.16 4.91 -29.28
N THR A 190 -18.34 4.49 -29.78
CA THR A 190 -19.62 4.79 -29.12
C THR A 190 -19.65 4.21 -27.70
N VAL A 191 -20.03 5.05 -26.73
CA VAL A 191 -20.31 4.66 -25.35
C VAL A 191 -21.80 4.80 -25.08
N ILE A 192 -22.46 3.71 -24.72
CA ILE A 192 -23.84 3.68 -24.24
C ILE A 192 -23.83 3.37 -22.75
N GLU A 193 -24.40 4.24 -21.93
CA GLU A 193 -24.39 4.10 -20.49
C GLU A 193 -25.71 4.44 -19.81
N ASN A 194 -25.97 3.83 -18.67
CA ASN A 194 -27.15 4.11 -17.82
C ASN A 194 -28.47 3.89 -18.58
N VAL A 195 -28.60 2.78 -19.32
CA VAL A 195 -29.78 2.49 -20.13
C VAL A 195 -30.49 1.20 -19.77
N ARG A 196 -31.81 1.18 -19.90
CA ARG A 196 -32.61 -0.04 -19.99
C ARG A 196 -33.11 -0.20 -21.42
N ILE A 197 -32.62 -1.20 -22.12
CA ILE A 197 -32.91 -1.47 -23.52
C ILE A 197 -34.00 -2.54 -23.63
N TYR A 198 -35.09 -2.22 -24.31
CA TYR A 198 -36.10 -3.18 -24.75
C TYR A 198 -35.91 -3.50 -26.23
N GLY A 199 -35.39 -4.68 -26.54
CA GLY A 199 -34.99 -5.13 -27.87
C GLY A 199 -33.53 -5.55 -27.92
N THR A 200 -32.97 -5.61 -29.13
CA THR A 200 -31.60 -6.07 -29.37
C THR A 200 -30.65 -4.92 -29.70
N VAL A 201 -29.37 -5.09 -29.43
CA VAL A 201 -28.30 -4.16 -29.85
C VAL A 201 -27.48 -4.80 -30.96
N ASP A 202 -27.45 -4.14 -32.11
CA ASP A 202 -26.60 -4.51 -33.24
C ASP A 202 -25.37 -3.60 -33.30
N ILE A 203 -24.18 -4.17 -33.20
CA ILE A 203 -22.90 -3.44 -33.23
C ILE A 203 -22.25 -3.62 -34.60
N ARG A 204 -22.12 -2.50 -35.32
CA ARG A 204 -21.51 -2.35 -36.65
C ARG A 204 -20.35 -1.33 -36.63
N ALA A 205 -19.66 -1.24 -35.50
CA ALA A 205 -18.60 -0.28 -35.23
C ALA A 205 -17.51 -0.89 -34.35
N ASN A 206 -16.31 -0.32 -34.37
CA ASN A 206 -15.18 -0.68 -33.51
C ASN A 206 -15.24 0.04 -32.16
N ASN A 207 -14.59 -0.52 -31.14
CA ASN A 207 -14.36 0.15 -29.84
C ASN A 207 -15.64 0.63 -29.15
N VAL A 208 -16.72 -0.16 -29.23
CA VAL A 208 -18.01 0.16 -28.60
C VAL A 208 -18.00 -0.32 -27.14
N THR A 209 -18.45 0.56 -26.24
CA THR A 209 -18.63 0.27 -24.81
C THR A 209 -20.10 0.37 -24.43
N LEU A 210 -20.66 -0.70 -23.84
CA LEU A 210 -21.95 -0.65 -23.14
C LEU A 210 -21.67 -0.80 -21.64
N ARG A 211 -22.11 0.14 -20.81
CA ARG A 211 -21.88 0.06 -19.34
C ARG A 211 -23.12 0.47 -18.55
N ASN A 212 -23.25 -0.07 -17.34
CA ASN A 212 -24.40 0.18 -16.46
C ASN A 212 -25.75 0.06 -17.21
N PHE A 213 -26.02 -1.10 -17.81
CA PHE A 213 -27.20 -1.31 -18.64
C PHE A 213 -28.00 -2.54 -18.22
N VAL A 214 -29.28 -2.56 -18.60
CA VAL A 214 -30.12 -3.76 -18.60
C VAL A 214 -30.64 -3.95 -20.03
N ILE A 215 -30.61 -5.17 -20.54
CA ILE A 215 -31.21 -5.50 -21.84
C ILE A 215 -32.26 -6.59 -21.69
N ASP A 216 -33.46 -6.31 -22.17
CA ASP A 216 -34.54 -7.27 -22.35
C ASP A 216 -34.74 -7.50 -23.85
N ALA A 217 -34.21 -8.63 -24.34
CA ALA A 217 -34.24 -8.97 -25.76
C ALA A 217 -35.60 -9.54 -26.22
N GLY A 218 -36.61 -9.64 -25.35
CA GLY A 218 -37.94 -10.11 -25.73
C GLY A 218 -37.97 -11.52 -26.33
N GLY A 219 -37.07 -12.41 -25.88
CA GLY A 219 -36.97 -13.79 -26.36
C GLY A 219 -36.17 -13.97 -27.66
N GLN A 220 -35.51 -12.93 -28.17
CA GLN A 220 -34.59 -13.06 -29.31
C GLN A 220 -33.37 -13.91 -28.95
N PRO A 221 -32.80 -14.65 -29.92
CA PRO A 221 -31.67 -15.56 -29.67
C PRO A 221 -30.37 -14.82 -29.29
N TYR A 222 -30.25 -13.54 -29.63
CA TYR A 222 -29.09 -12.71 -29.31
C TYR A 222 -29.55 -11.35 -28.79
N ALA A 223 -29.20 -11.00 -27.55
CA ALA A 223 -29.46 -9.68 -26.99
C ALA A 223 -28.53 -8.62 -27.58
N VAL A 224 -27.26 -8.98 -27.77
CA VAL A 224 -26.25 -8.16 -28.44
C VAL A 224 -25.65 -8.97 -29.58
N ARG A 225 -25.58 -8.40 -30.78
CA ARG A 225 -24.98 -9.01 -31.97
C ARG A 225 -23.91 -8.08 -32.53
N ALA A 226 -22.70 -8.60 -32.69
CA ALA A 226 -21.63 -7.95 -33.43
C ALA A 226 -21.47 -8.65 -34.79
N THR A 227 -21.50 -7.89 -35.89
CA THR A 227 -21.31 -8.45 -37.24
C THR A 227 -19.83 -8.49 -37.62
N ASN A 228 -19.43 -9.50 -38.41
CA ASN A 228 -18.04 -9.76 -38.81
C ASN A 228 -17.31 -8.52 -39.34
N GLY A 229 -16.15 -8.21 -38.76
CA GLY A 229 -15.25 -7.13 -39.18
C GLY A 229 -14.90 -6.11 -38.09
N ASN A 230 -15.64 -6.08 -36.97
CA ASN A 230 -15.42 -5.11 -35.89
C ASN A 230 -14.42 -5.64 -34.84
N MET A 231 -13.47 -4.81 -34.42
CA MET A 231 -12.48 -5.10 -33.35
C MET A 231 -12.78 -4.28 -32.09
N GLY A 232 -12.49 -4.84 -30.91
CA GLY A 232 -12.54 -4.13 -29.63
C GLY A 232 -13.95 -3.92 -29.09
N ILE A 233 -14.69 -4.98 -28.78
CA ILE A 233 -15.96 -4.86 -28.04
C ILE A 233 -15.66 -5.11 -26.57
N VAL A 234 -15.96 -4.12 -25.73
CA VAL A 234 -15.89 -4.22 -24.27
C VAL A 234 -17.33 -4.16 -23.75
N MET A 235 -17.78 -5.26 -23.14
CA MET A 235 -19.11 -5.42 -22.52
C MET A 235 -18.96 -5.67 -21.03
#